data_AF-A0A1V5AXS6-F1
#
_entry.id   AF-A0A1V5AXS6-F1
#
_cell.length_a   1.000
_cell.length_b   1.000
_cell.length_c   1.000
_cell.angle_alpha   90.00
_cell.angle_beta   90.00
_cell.angle_gamma   90.00
#
_symmetry.space_group_name_H-M   'P 1'
#
loop_
_entity.id
_entity.type
_entity.pdbx_description
1 polymer ?
#
loop_
_entity_poly.entity_id
_entity_poly.type
_entity_poly.pdbx_seq_one_letter_code
_entity_poly.pdbx_strand_id
1 'polypeptide(L)' 'MKEEIPDKCISCGVALTGAGGTKFPCPSCGTVIARCNKCKKQSNVYSCKVCGFSGP' A
#
# COMPACT_ATOMS: atom_id res chain seq x y z
N MET A 1 -22.07 -0.97 5.63
CA MET A 1 -20.99 -0.33 4.85
C MET A 1 -19.69 -1.00 5.23
N LYS A 2 -18.98 -1.64 4.30
CA LYS A 2 -17.66 -2.21 4.58
C LYS A 2 -16.62 -1.17 4.18
N GLU A 3 -16.04 -0.50 5.16
CA GLU A 3 -14.80 0.24 4.95
C GLU A 3 -13.72 -0.78 4.55
N GLU A 4 -13.44 -0.87 3.26
CA GLU A 4 -12.43 -1.78 2.72
C GLU A 4 -11.04 -1.20 2.98
N ILE A 5 -10.59 -1.37 4.21
CA ILE A 5 -9.21 -1.07 4.59
C ILE A 5 -8.32 -2.04 3.82
N PRO A 6 -7.34 -1.57 3.03
CA PRO A 6 -6.55 -2.47 2.21
C PRO A 6 -5.67 -3.36 3.11
N ASP A 7 -5.88 -4.68 3.01
CA ASP A 7 -5.09 -5.68 3.73
C ASP A 7 -3.99 -6.29 2.86
N LYS A 8 -3.86 -5.83 1.61
CA LYS A 8 -2.85 -6.31 0.66
C LYS A 8 -1.90 -5.20 0.28
N CYS A 9 -0.63 -5.56 0.09
CA CYS A 9 0.36 -4.62 -0.37
C CYS A 9 0.05 -4.11 -1.78
N ILE A 10 0.06 -2.80 -1.98
CA ILE A 10 -0.22 -2.19 -3.29
C ILE A 10 0.87 -2.49 -4.35
N SER A 11 2.12 -2.75 -3.94
CA SER A 11 3.20 -3.10 -4.88
C SER A 11 3.19 -4.58 -5.29
N CYS A 12 3.09 -5.50 -4.34
CA CYS A 12 3.30 -6.94 -4.59
C CYS A 12 2.08 -7.82 -4.35
N GLY A 13 0.98 -7.26 -3.85
CA GLY A 13 -0.28 -7.99 -3.61
C GLY A 13 -0.28 -8.94 -2.40
N VAL A 14 0.82 -9.05 -1.64
CA VAL A 14 0.88 -9.93 -0.46
C VAL A 14 -0.07 -9.45 0.64
N ALA A 15 -0.73 -10.38 1.32
CA ALA A 15 -1.56 -10.07 2.48
C ALA A 15 -0.71 -9.66 3.69
N LEU A 16 -1.10 -8.56 4.33
CA LEU A 16 -0.44 -8.01 5.52
C LEU A 16 -0.69 -8.85 6.78
N THR A 17 -1.77 -9.64 6.81
CA THR A 17 -2.20 -10.47 7.95
C THR A 17 -1.10 -11.43 8.45
N GLY A 18 -0.16 -11.85 7.59
CA GLY A 18 1.00 -12.66 7.98
C GLY A 18 2.36 -12.02 7.70
N ALA A 19 2.48 -11.20 6.64
CA ALA A 19 3.76 -10.62 6.24
C ALA A 19 4.17 -9.39 7.07
N GLY A 20 3.22 -8.78 7.78
CA GLY A 20 3.43 -7.50 8.46
C GLY A 20 3.61 -6.34 7.48
N GLY A 21 3.17 -5.16 7.91
CA GLY A 21 3.35 -3.92 7.16
C GLY A 21 2.52 -2.80 7.73
N THR A 22 2.52 -1.68 7.02
CA THR A 22 1.89 -0.46 7.49
C THR A 22 0.88 0.08 6.49
N LYS A 23 -0.16 0.70 7.02
CA LYS A 23 -1.22 1.37 6.27
C LYS A 23 -1.00 2.87 6.43
N PHE A 24 -1.00 3.61 5.33
CA PHE A 24 -0.76 5.06 5.34
C PHE A 24 -1.53 5.72 4.20
N PRO A 25 -1.91 7.00 4.33
CA PRO A 25 -2.56 7.73 3.24
C PRO A 25 -1.56 8.04 2.12
N CYS A 26 -2.01 7.94 0.87
CA CYS A 26 -1.24 8.34 -0.29
C CYS A 26 -0.97 9.85 -0.22
N PRO A 27 0.28 10.31 -0.44
CA PRO A 27 0.62 11.73 -0.34
C PRO A 27 -0.02 12.59 -1.44
N SER A 28 -0.49 11.99 -2.53
CA SER A 28 -1.09 12.70 -3.67
C SER A 28 -2.61 12.85 -3.55
N CYS A 29 -3.33 11.82 -3.08
CA CYS A 29 -4.81 11.82 -3.06
C CYS A 29 -5.41 11.49 -1.69
N GLY A 30 -4.60 11.17 -0.68
CA GLY A 30 -5.08 10.79 0.65
C GLY A 30 -5.68 9.38 0.75
N THR A 31 -5.76 8.61 -0.34
CA THR A 31 -6.29 7.24 -0.30
C THR A 31 -5.42 6.36 0.60
N VAL A 32 -6.05 5.61 1.51
CA VAL A 32 -5.35 4.65 2.37
C VAL A 32 -4.75 3.54 1.50
N ILE A 33 -3.44 3.35 1.63
CA ILE A 33 -2.69 2.30 0.95
C ILE A 33 -1.95 1.45 1.97
N ALA A 34 -1.81 0.17 1.65
CA ALA A 34 -1.10 -0.81 2.46
C ALA A 34 0.23 -1.16 1.79
N ARG A 35 1.33 -1.14 2.54
CA ARG A 35 2.60 -1.72 2.09
C ARG A 35 3.19 -2.69 3.09
N CYS A 36 3.64 -3.83 2.58
CA CYS A 36 4.37 -4.80 3.37
C CYS A 36 5.79 -4.30 3.69
N ASN A 37 6.36 -4.80 4.78
CA ASN A 37 7.70 -4.41 5.22
C ASN A 37 8.78 -4.68 4.17
N LYS A 38 8.61 -5.74 3.36
CA LYS A 38 9.58 -6.11 2.32
C LYS A 38 9.66 -5.08 1.20
N CYS A 39 8.52 -4.67 0.63
CA CYS A 39 8.49 -3.60 -0.37
C CYS A 39 8.93 -2.26 0.21
N LYS A 40 8.63 -2.00 1.48
CA LYS A 40 9.11 -0.80 2.19
C LYS A 40 10.63 -0.77 2.35
N LYS A 41 11.24 -1.91 2.68
CA LYS A 41 12.70 -2.06 2.84
C LYS A 41 13.44 -2.02 1.51
N GLN A 42 12.80 -2.47 0.44
CA GLN A 42 13.35 -2.47 -0.91
C GLN A 42 13.10 -1.15 -1.67
N SER A 43 12.42 -0.18 -1.05
CA SER A 43 11.95 1.04 -1.73
C SER A 43 11.29 0.74 -3.08
N ASN A 44 10.48 -0.34 -3.09
CA ASN A 44 9.94 -0.86 -4.33
C ASN A 44 8.84 0.07 -4.83
N VAL A 45 8.89 0.44 -6.11
CA VAL A 45 7.93 1.37 -6.68
C VAL A 45 6.50 0.85 -6.48
N TYR A 46 5.61 1.74 -6.05
CA TYR A 46 4.18 1.50 -5.92
C TYR A 46 3.44 2.54 -6.72
N SER A 47 2.38 2.11 -7.40
CA SER A 47 1.48 3.00 -8.13
C SER A 47 0.12 3.03 -7.44
N CYS A 48 -0.33 4.22 -7.05
CA CYS A 48 -1.65 4.42 -6.49
C CYS A 48 -2.71 4.16 -7.56
N LYS A 49 -3.65 3.24 -7.31
CA LYS A 49 -4.73 2.92 -8.25
C LYS A 49 -5.79 4.03 -8.40
N VAL A 50 -5.79 5.01 -7.48
CA VAL A 50 -6.77 6.11 -7.47
C VAL A 50 -6.28 7.32 -8.25
N CYS A 51 -5.06 7.79 -7.96
CA CYS A 51 -4.51 8.98 -8.63
C CYS A 51 -3.37 8.69 -9.62
N GLY A 52 -2.92 7.44 -9.75
CA GLY A 52 -1.79 7.07 -10.62
C GLY A 52 -0.42 7.47 -10.07
N PHE A 53 -0.34 8.04 -8.86
CA PHE A 53 0.93 8.43 -8.26
C PHE A 53 1.88 7.23 -8.14
N SER A 54 3.06 7.34 -8.74
CA SER A 54 4.10 6.32 -8.68
C SER A 54 5.26 6.81 -7.81
N GLY A 55 5.50 6.15 -6.68
CA GLY A 55 6.55 6.51 -5.73
C GLY A 55 7.24 5.28 -5.12
N PRO A 56 8.37 5.45 -4.42
CA PRO A 56 9.15 4.35 -3.83
C PRO A 56 8.56 3.74 -2.54
#